data_AF-A0A2T0SM53-F1
#
_entry.id   AF-A0A2T0SM53-F1
#
_cell.length_a   1.000
_cell.length_b   1.000
_cell.length_c   1.000
_cell.angle_alpha   90.00
_cell.angle_beta   90.00
_cell.angle_gamma   90.00
#
_symmetry.space_group_name_H-M   'P 1'
#
loop_
_entity.id
_entity.type
_entity.pdbx_description
1 polymer ?
#
loop_
_entity_poly.entity_id
_entity_poly.type
_entity_poly.pdbx_seq_one_letter_code
_entity_poly.pdbx_strand_id
1 'polypeptide(L)'
;MSAKSGFFILTTFFAIAVGLWLYVRHRPGTHIRVDRVANRQQFAVPYTSRLGAVDPPAPVHVRGYLDGKAVIYQDRNTTLNSSGLPVWRHTALHGLDPYLLRLGPGKIDTTIVFSTGSTDFSLIYQPLTAKNGELTIDVDY
;
A
#
# COMPACT_ATOMS: atom_id res chain seq x y z
N MET A 1 43.69 -9.49 -36.27
CA MET A 1 42.25 -9.81 -36.23
C MET A 1 42.06 -10.95 -35.24
N SER A 2 41.06 -11.07 -34.37
CA SER A 2 40.00 -10.21 -33.87
C SER A 2 39.42 -10.98 -32.67
N ALA A 3 39.91 -10.75 -31.45
CA ALA A 3 39.33 -11.31 -30.22
C ALA A 3 38.37 -10.27 -29.60
N LYS A 4 37.34 -9.86 -30.36
CA LYS A 4 36.30 -8.92 -29.91
C LYS A 4 34.95 -9.59 -29.63
N SER A 5 34.85 -10.90 -29.81
CA SER A 5 33.57 -11.64 -29.76
C SER A 5 33.16 -12.13 -28.37
N GLY A 6 34.08 -12.23 -27.41
CA GLY A 6 33.77 -12.72 -26.04
C GLY A 6 33.19 -11.65 -25.10
N PHE A 7 33.54 -10.39 -25.30
CA PHE A 7 33.14 -9.29 -24.40
C PHE A 7 31.69 -8.84 -24.63
N PHE A 8 31.17 -9.01 -25.85
CA PHE A 8 29.83 -8.57 -26.26
C PHE A 8 28.70 -9.45 -25.72
N ILE A 9 28.98 -10.73 -25.48
CA ILE A 9 27.97 -11.68 -24.99
C ILE A 9 27.71 -11.45 -23.50
N LEU A 10 28.77 -11.21 -22.70
CA LEU A 10 28.67 -11.03 -21.25
C LEU A 10 27.89 -9.75 -20.85
N THR A 11 28.07 -8.65 -21.59
CA THR A 11 27.34 -7.39 -21.35
C THR A 11 25.85 -7.50 -21.65
N THR A 12 25.48 -8.33 -22.63
CA THR A 12 24.08 -8.48 -23.05
C THR A 12 23.30 -9.32 -22.02
N PHE A 13 23.89 -10.40 -21.49
CA PHE A 13 23.30 -11.16 -20.39
C PHE A 13 23.16 -10.32 -19.12
N PHE A 14 24.13 -9.45 -18.81
CA PHE A 14 24.05 -8.57 -17.64
C PHE A 14 22.95 -7.51 -17.80
N ALA A 15 22.80 -6.92 -18.99
CA ALA A 15 21.73 -5.96 -19.27
C ALA A 15 20.34 -6.62 -19.24
N ILE A 16 20.22 -7.86 -19.71
CA ILE A 16 18.96 -8.64 -19.60
C ILE A 16 18.69 -9.00 -18.15
N ALA A 17 19.70 -9.39 -17.37
CA ALA A 17 19.54 -9.70 -15.95
C ALA A 17 19.16 -8.46 -15.13
N VAL A 18 19.76 -7.30 -15.39
CA VAL A 18 19.40 -6.03 -14.75
C VAL A 18 18.03 -5.55 -15.22
N GLY A 19 17.71 -5.67 -16.51
CA GLY A 19 16.39 -5.34 -17.06
C GLY A 19 15.29 -6.23 -16.48
N LEU A 20 15.56 -7.53 -16.33
CA LEU A 20 14.66 -8.49 -15.69
C LEU A 20 14.56 -8.24 -14.18
N TRP A 21 15.66 -7.87 -13.52
CA TRP A 21 15.66 -7.51 -12.10
C TRP A 21 14.89 -6.22 -11.83
N LEU A 22 15.01 -5.21 -12.71
CA LEU A 22 14.23 -3.98 -12.68
C LEU A 22 12.75 -4.23 -13.01
N TYR A 23 12.47 -5.12 -13.98
CA TYR A 23 11.10 -5.51 -14.34
C TYR A 23 10.43 -6.30 -13.21
N VAL A 24 11.12 -7.23 -12.56
CA VAL A 24 10.65 -7.95 -11.36
C VAL A 24 10.44 -7.01 -10.18
N ARG A 25 11.18 -5.90 -10.11
CA ARG A 25 10.99 -4.85 -9.09
C ARG A 25 9.80 -3.94 -9.35
N HIS A 26 9.28 -3.90 -10.57
CA HIS A 26 8.09 -3.13 -10.93
C HIS A 26 6.85 -4.02 -10.83
N ARG A 27 6.52 -4.41 -9.60
CA ARG A 27 5.23 -5.05 -9.35
C ARG A 27 4.12 -4.01 -9.58
N PRO A 28 3.05 -4.35 -10.32
CA PRO A 28 1.96 -3.42 -10.59
C PRO A 28 1.18 -3.16 -9.31
N GLY A 29 1.62 -2.20 -8.51
CA GLY A 29 0.93 -1.72 -7.32
C GLY A 29 -0.19 -0.74 -7.65
N THR A 30 -1.05 -0.44 -6.67
CA THR A 30 -2.07 0.61 -6.77
C THR A 30 -1.55 1.87 -6.07
N HIS A 31 -1.29 2.92 -6.84
CA HIS A 31 -0.85 4.23 -6.33
C HIS A 31 -2.05 5.17 -6.19
N ILE A 32 -2.31 5.64 -4.97
CA ILE A 32 -3.45 6.49 -4.62
C ILE A 32 -2.91 7.80 -4.03
N ARG A 33 -3.36 8.93 -4.58
CA ARG A 33 -3.10 10.26 -4.01
C ARG A 33 -4.35 10.76 -3.29
N VAL A 34 -4.16 11.29 -2.09
CA VAL A 34 -5.24 11.88 -1.28
C VAL A 34 -5.22 13.40 -1.48
N ASP A 35 -5.93 13.88 -2.51
CA ASP A 35 -5.88 15.31 -2.89
C ASP A 35 -6.64 16.24 -1.92
N ARG A 36 -7.68 15.73 -1.25
CA ARG A 36 -8.47 16.46 -0.25
C ARG A 36 -8.43 15.77 1.10
N VAL A 37 -7.33 15.97 1.83
CA VAL A 37 -7.11 15.31 3.14
C VAL A 37 -8.15 15.67 4.21
N ALA A 38 -8.91 16.76 4.05
CA ALA A 38 -10.00 17.11 4.95
C ALA A 38 -11.26 16.25 4.76
N ASN A 39 -11.35 15.48 3.68
CA ASN A 39 -12.53 14.69 3.33
C ASN A 39 -12.26 13.20 3.44
N ARG A 40 -13.30 12.43 3.81
CA ARG A 40 -13.30 10.98 3.68
C ARG A 40 -13.16 10.62 2.19
N GLN A 41 -12.29 9.67 1.89
CA GLN A 41 -12.08 9.15 0.55
C GLN A 41 -12.04 7.62 0.58
N GLN A 42 -12.62 7.01 -0.45
CA GLN A 42 -12.67 5.55 -0.60
C GLN A 42 -12.03 5.18 -1.94
N PHE A 43 -11.15 4.19 -1.90
CA PHE A 43 -10.36 3.76 -3.04
C PHE A 43 -10.56 2.26 -3.23
N ALA A 44 -10.95 1.87 -4.44
CA ALA A 44 -11.02 0.47 -4.82
C ALA A 44 -9.60 -0.04 -5.13
N VAL A 45 -9.23 -1.15 -4.52
CA VAL A 45 -7.94 -1.81 -4.67
C VAL A 45 -8.19 -3.16 -5.34
N PRO A 46 -7.80 -3.32 -6.62
CA PRO A 46 -8.05 -4.55 -7.37
C PRO A 46 -7.16 -5.68 -6.86
N TYR A 47 -7.72 -6.87 -6.76
CA TYR A 47 -6.95 -8.07 -6.43
C TYR A 47 -6.11 -8.50 -7.64
N THR A 48 -4.80 -8.67 -7.46
CA THR A 48 -3.88 -9.00 -8.58
C THR A 48 -3.24 -10.39 -8.48
N SER A 49 -3.71 -11.28 -7.60
CA SER A 49 -3.09 -12.61 -7.51
C SER A 49 -3.26 -13.40 -8.80
N ARG A 50 -2.13 -13.73 -9.42
CA ARG A 50 -2.04 -14.63 -10.57
C ARG A 50 -2.06 -16.11 -10.17
N LEU A 51 -2.01 -16.41 -8.87
CA LEU A 51 -1.85 -17.76 -8.32
C LEU A 51 -2.96 -17.99 -7.28
N GLY A 52 -4.18 -18.28 -7.76
CA GLY A 52 -5.44 -18.27 -7.01
C GLY A 52 -5.61 -19.30 -5.89
N ALA A 53 -4.69 -19.38 -4.93
CA ALA A 53 -4.80 -20.33 -3.81
C ALA A 53 -4.37 -19.80 -2.43
N VAL A 54 -3.76 -18.62 -2.35
CA VAL A 54 -3.36 -18.02 -1.05
C VAL A 54 -3.71 -16.54 -1.07
N ASP A 55 -4.49 -16.10 -0.08
CA ASP A 55 -4.76 -14.71 0.25
C ASP A 55 -3.42 -13.99 0.48
N PRO A 56 -2.89 -13.26 -0.51
CA PRO A 56 -1.58 -12.66 -0.37
C PRO A 56 -1.69 -11.47 0.60
N PRO A 57 -0.69 -11.26 1.46
CA PRO A 57 -0.60 -10.00 2.18
C PRO A 57 -0.48 -8.85 1.16
N ALA A 58 -1.22 -7.75 1.34
CA ALA A 58 -1.00 -6.53 0.58
C ALA A 58 -0.31 -5.49 1.47
N PRO A 59 1.00 -5.27 1.29
CA PRO A 59 1.68 -4.15 1.91
C PRO A 59 1.08 -2.85 1.40
N VAL A 60 0.71 -1.97 2.33
CA VAL A 60 0.25 -0.62 2.06
C VAL A 60 1.24 0.36 2.68
N HIS A 61 1.97 1.02 1.81
CA HIS A 61 2.93 2.06 2.14
C HIS A 61 2.22 3.42 2.10
N VAL A 62 2.33 4.18 3.18
CA VAL A 62 1.72 5.51 3.28
C VAL A 62 2.81 6.52 3.55
N ARG A 63 2.87 7.55 2.70
CA ARG A 63 3.90 8.58 2.73
C ARG A 63 3.29 9.96 2.56
N GLY A 64 3.89 10.96 3.19
CA GLY A 64 3.51 12.36 2.99
C GLY A 64 3.55 13.18 4.27
N TYR A 65 2.58 14.08 4.43
CA TYR A 65 2.47 14.97 5.57
C TYR A 65 1.00 15.26 5.91
N LEU A 66 0.68 15.33 7.20
CA LEU A 66 -0.62 15.77 7.70
C LEU A 66 -0.46 16.86 8.76
N ASP A 67 -1.35 17.85 8.78
CA ASP A 67 -1.43 18.84 9.87
C ASP A 67 -2.20 18.34 11.11
N GLY A 68 -2.79 17.15 11.01
CA GLY A 68 -3.61 16.54 12.07
C GLY A 68 -3.60 15.02 11.98
N LYS A 69 -4.60 14.39 12.61
CA LYS A 69 -4.71 12.92 12.66
C LYS A 69 -5.67 12.41 11.59
N ALA A 70 -5.36 11.23 11.08
CA ALA A 70 -6.24 10.49 10.18
C ALA A 70 -6.11 8.98 10.43
N VAL A 71 -7.01 8.20 9.84
CA VAL A 71 -6.95 6.75 9.82
C VAL A 71 -7.15 6.24 8.40
N ILE A 72 -6.47 5.15 8.08
CA ILE A 72 -6.69 4.36 6.87
C ILE A 72 -7.13 2.97 7.31
N TYR A 73 -8.21 2.44 6.75
CA TYR A 73 -8.69 1.11 7.09
C TYR A 73 -9.32 0.38 5.90
N GLN A 74 -9.42 -0.94 6.00
CA GLN A 74 -10.08 -1.78 5.01
C GLN A 74 -11.56 -1.97 5.36
N ASP A 75 -12.47 -1.69 4.42
CA ASP A 75 -13.92 -1.70 4.67
C ASP A 75 -14.45 -3.09 5.09
N ARG A 76 -13.99 -4.15 4.41
CA ARG A 76 -14.56 -5.50 4.46
C ARG A 76 -14.59 -6.15 5.85
N ASN A 77 -13.71 -5.74 6.76
CA ASN A 77 -13.58 -6.33 8.10
C ASN A 77 -13.59 -5.28 9.23
N THR A 78 -14.00 -4.05 8.92
CA THR A 78 -14.02 -2.97 9.90
C THR A 78 -15.43 -2.78 10.46
N THR A 79 -15.60 -2.97 11.77
CA THR A 79 -16.83 -2.53 12.44
C THR A 79 -16.76 -1.01 12.60
N LEU A 80 -17.78 -0.27 12.17
CA LEU A 80 -17.87 1.19 12.39
C LEU A 80 -18.73 1.51 13.62
N ASN A 81 -18.39 2.59 14.32
CA ASN A 81 -19.22 3.14 15.38
C ASN A 81 -20.33 4.03 14.81
N SER A 82 -21.21 4.54 15.67
CA SER A 82 -22.30 5.45 15.27
C SER A 82 -21.82 6.74 14.61
N SER A 83 -20.54 7.10 14.74
CA SER A 83 -19.92 8.25 14.07
C SER A 83 -19.23 7.89 12.75
N GLY A 84 -19.37 6.64 12.27
CA GLY A 84 -18.73 6.17 11.04
C GLY A 84 -17.22 5.96 11.16
N LEU A 85 -16.69 5.92 12.39
CA LEU A 85 -15.29 5.65 12.65
C LEU A 85 -15.06 4.17 12.95
N PRO A 86 -13.92 3.60 12.53
CA PRO A 86 -13.56 2.24 12.89
C PRO A 86 -13.54 2.01 14.41
N VAL A 87 -14.25 0.97 14.85
CA VAL A 87 -14.24 0.45 16.22
C VAL A 87 -13.03 -0.45 16.37
N TRP A 88 -12.13 -0.03 17.25
CA TRP A 88 -10.97 -0.79 17.69
C TRP A 88 -11.44 -2.09 18.35
N ARG A 89 -11.28 -3.22 17.68
CA ARG A 89 -11.37 -4.50 18.37
C ARG A 89 -9.96 -4.85 18.82
N HIS A 90 -9.75 -4.87 20.13
CA HIS A 90 -8.50 -5.24 20.82
C HIS A 90 -8.10 -6.71 20.61
N THR A 91 -8.23 -7.24 19.40
CA THR A 91 -7.98 -8.65 19.07
C THR A 91 -6.84 -8.77 18.07
N ALA A 92 -5.81 -7.94 18.23
CA ALA A 92 -4.54 -8.15 17.57
C ALA A 92 -3.50 -8.55 18.61
N LEU A 93 -2.96 -9.75 18.45
CA LEU A 93 -1.67 -10.13 19.04
C LEU A 93 -0.69 -8.97 18.77
N HIS A 94 -0.20 -8.35 19.84
CA HIS A 94 0.74 -7.20 19.84
C HIS A 94 0.17 -5.79 19.59
N GLY A 95 -1.15 -5.58 19.66
CA GLY A 95 -1.72 -4.21 19.71
C GLY A 95 -1.75 -3.44 18.39
N LEU A 96 -1.54 -4.12 17.26
CA LEU A 96 -1.67 -3.57 15.91
C LEU A 96 -2.90 -4.16 15.22
N ASP A 97 -3.97 -3.38 15.05
CA ASP A 97 -5.16 -3.85 14.33
C ASP A 97 -4.79 -4.11 12.86
N PRO A 98 -4.84 -5.36 12.36
CA PRO A 98 -4.34 -5.73 11.04
C PRO A 98 -5.16 -5.15 9.89
N TYR A 99 -6.25 -4.43 10.18
CA TYR A 99 -7.14 -3.80 9.20
C TYR A 99 -7.17 -2.27 9.29
N LEU A 100 -6.32 -1.68 10.13
CA LEU A 100 -6.30 -0.23 10.34
C LEU A 100 -4.91 0.34 10.63
N LEU A 101 -4.57 1.41 9.92
CA LEU A 101 -3.39 2.24 10.13
C LEU A 101 -3.74 3.64 10.69
N ARG A 102 -3.16 3.99 11.83
CA ARG A 102 -3.29 5.33 12.43
C ARG A 102 -2.20 6.25 11.90
N LEU A 103 -2.59 7.44 11.46
CA LEU A 103 -1.68 8.49 11.03
C LEU A 103 -1.68 9.63 12.05
N GLY A 104 -0.48 9.96 12.55
CA GLY A 104 -0.27 11.14 13.38
C GLY A 104 -0.10 12.41 12.56
N PRO A 105 -0.06 13.58 13.21
CA PRO A 105 0.37 14.81 12.55
C PRO A 105 1.87 14.75 12.23
N GLY A 106 2.29 15.52 11.23
CA GLY A 106 3.67 15.61 10.79
C GLY A 106 3.96 14.76 9.56
N LYS A 107 5.26 14.49 9.34
CA LYS A 107 5.73 13.63 8.26
C LYS A 107 5.29 12.19 8.51
N ILE A 108 4.68 11.58 7.50
CA ILE A 108 4.25 10.20 7.50
C ILE A 108 5.16 9.41 6.56
N ASP A 109 5.68 8.29 7.07
CA ASP A 109 6.37 7.26 6.32
C ASP A 109 6.18 5.95 7.09
N THR A 110 5.15 5.19 6.72
CA THR A 110 4.75 4.00 7.46
C THR A 110 4.21 2.94 6.53
N THR A 111 4.24 1.70 6.99
CA THR A 111 3.77 0.54 6.24
C THR A 111 2.88 -0.29 7.13
N ILE A 112 1.75 -0.72 6.59
CA ILE A 112 0.89 -1.75 7.19
C ILE A 112 0.71 -2.87 6.19
N VAL A 113 0.55 -4.09 6.67
CA VAL A 113 0.23 -5.23 5.80
C VAL A 113 -1.22 -5.60 6.06
N PHE A 114 -2.09 -5.35 5.07
CA PHE A 114 -3.48 -5.79 5.16
C PHE A 114 -3.57 -7.25 4.70
N SER A 115 -4.36 -8.04 5.41
CA SER A 115 -4.77 -9.36 4.94
C SER A 115 -5.78 -9.17 3.83
N THR A 116 -5.40 -9.48 2.59
CA THR A 116 -6.31 -9.37 1.45
C THR A 116 -6.88 -10.73 1.14
N GLY A 117 -8.21 -10.84 1.24
CA GLY A 117 -8.91 -12.02 0.74
C GLY A 117 -8.74 -12.17 -0.76
N SER A 118 -9.26 -13.25 -1.33
CA SER A 118 -9.20 -13.57 -2.76
C SER A 118 -10.00 -12.63 -3.69
N THR A 119 -10.33 -11.41 -3.28
CA THR A 119 -11.17 -10.46 -4.02
C THR A 119 -10.71 -9.04 -3.79
N ASP A 120 -11.14 -8.14 -4.68
CA ASP A 120 -10.99 -6.69 -4.53
C ASP A 120 -11.44 -6.23 -3.14
N PHE A 121 -10.78 -5.18 -2.65
CA PHE A 121 -11.11 -4.55 -1.38
C PHE A 121 -11.09 -3.04 -1.49
N SER A 122 -11.77 -2.36 -0.56
CA SER A 122 -11.76 -0.91 -0.47
C SER A 122 -10.87 -0.45 0.68
N LEU A 123 -9.97 0.49 0.40
CA LEU A 123 -9.27 1.28 1.41
C LEU A 123 -10.00 2.60 1.61
N ILE A 124 -10.21 2.95 2.88
CA ILE A 124 -10.88 4.18 3.27
C ILE A 124 -9.88 5.05 4.01
N TYR A 125 -9.63 6.25 3.48
CA TYR A 125 -9.01 7.33 4.20
C TYR A 125 -10.10 8.13 4.94
N GLN A 126 -9.93 8.30 6.24
CA GLN A 126 -10.84 9.07 7.08
C GLN A 126 -10.05 10.07 7.92
N PRO A 127 -10.24 11.39 7.69
CA PRO A 127 -9.66 12.40 8.58
C PRO A 127 -10.34 12.36 9.94
N LEU A 128 -9.54 12.55 10.99
CA LEU A 128 -10.02 12.74 12.35
C LEU A 128 -9.92 14.22 12.75
N THR A 129 -8.73 14.80 12.60
CA THR A 129 -8.47 16.22 12.85
C THR A 129 -7.65 16.87 11.74
N ALA A 130 -7.14 16.10 10.78
CA ALA A 130 -6.41 16.61 9.64
C ALA A 130 -7.31 17.48 8.75
N LYS A 131 -6.81 18.66 8.38
CA LYS A 131 -7.45 19.61 7.48
C LYS A 131 -6.59 19.90 6.25
N ASN A 132 -5.27 19.83 6.39
CA ASN A 132 -4.30 20.09 5.34
C ASN A 132 -3.18 19.06 5.34
N GLY A 133 -2.57 18.86 4.18
CA GLY A 133 -1.56 17.83 4.00
C GLY A 133 -1.62 17.23 2.61
N GLU A 134 -0.73 16.27 2.39
CA GLU A 134 -0.62 15.50 1.17
C GLU A 134 -0.24 14.07 1.56
N LEU A 135 -0.99 13.09 1.06
CA LEU A 135 -0.67 11.69 1.28
C LEU A 135 -0.66 10.94 -0.04
N THR A 136 0.32 10.05 -0.16
CA THR A 136 0.39 8.99 -1.13
C THR A 136 0.23 7.66 -0.40
N ILE A 137 -0.62 6.80 -0.95
CA ILE A 137 -0.88 5.45 -0.48
C ILE A 137 -0.53 4.50 -1.64
N ASP A 138 0.50 3.70 -1.46
CA ASP A 138 0.94 2.69 -2.42
C ASP A 138 0.57 1.31 -1.90
N VAL A 139 -0.17 0.53 -2.68
CA VAL A 139 -0.50 -0.85 -2.37
C VAL A 139 0.33 -1.77 -3.26
N ASP A 140 1.17 -2.59 -2.65
CA ASP A 140 1.97 -3.60 -3.34
C ASP A 140 1.27 -4.98 -3.31
N TYR A 141 1.62 -5.84 -4.28
CA TYR A 141 1.11 -7.21 -4.42
C TYR A 141 2.24 -8.21 -4.64
#